data_AF-A0A1V2PBA4-F1
#
_entry.id   AF-A0A1V2PBA4-F1
#
_cell.length_a   1.000
_cell.length_b   1.000
_cell.length_c   1.000
_cell.angle_alpha   90.00
_cell.angle_beta   90.00
_cell.angle_gamma   90.00
#
_symmetry.space_group_name_H-M   'P 1'
#
loop_
_entity.id
_entity.type
_entity.pdbx_description
1 polymer ?
#
loop_
_entity_poly.entity_id
_entity_poly.type
_entity_poly.pdbx_seq_one_letter_code
_entity_poly.pdbx_strand_id
1 'polypeptide(L)' 'MCGLPPSFGADFQRPYLDNWLRWAGIKDVTGIQFRPNLVTATGAEDRATAHDQARDVAKNF' A
#
# COMPACT_ATOMS: atom_id res chain seq x y z
N MET A 1 8.22 29.56 -7.16
CA MET A 1 8.04 28.17 -7.64
C MET A 1 6.78 27.64 -6.99
N CYS A 2 5.71 27.42 -7.74
CA CYS A 2 4.49 26.82 -7.16
C CYS A 2 4.74 25.30 -7.04
N GLY A 3 4.99 24.82 -5.83
CA GLY A 3 5.18 23.40 -5.53
C GLY A 3 3.85 22.67 -5.38
N LEU A 4 3.91 21.34 -5.40
CA LEU A 4 2.76 20.48 -5.08
C LEU A 4 2.33 20.71 -3.61
N PRO A 5 1.03 20.65 -3.30
CA PRO A 5 0.56 20.79 -1.93
C PRO A 5 1.09 19.64 -1.05
N PRO A 6 1.25 19.83 0.27
CA PRO A 6 1.77 18.79 1.18
C PRO A 6 1.00 17.46 1.17
N SER A 7 -0.27 17.48 0.76
CA SER A 7 -1.12 16.30 0.65
C SER A 7 -0.91 15.50 -0.65
N PHE A 8 -0.15 16.02 -1.61
CA PHE A 8 0.11 15.32 -2.85
C PHE A 8 0.94 14.06 -2.59
N GLY A 9 0.45 12.91 -3.05
CA GLY A 9 1.09 11.61 -2.81
C GLY A 9 0.72 10.93 -1.48
N ALA A 10 0.00 11.62 -0.59
CA ALA A 10 -0.50 11.02 0.64
C ALA A 10 -1.39 9.79 0.37
N ASP A 11 -1.37 8.82 1.28
CA ASP A 11 -2.22 7.63 1.22
C ASP A 11 -3.44 7.81 2.13
N PHE A 12 -4.61 7.95 1.53
CA PHE A 12 -5.88 8.00 2.24
C PHE A 12 -6.68 6.69 2.13
N GLN A 13 -6.27 5.78 1.23
CA GLN A 13 -7.03 4.57 0.93
C GLN A 13 -6.75 3.49 1.97
N ARG A 14 -5.47 3.20 2.23
CA ARG A 14 -5.06 2.18 3.19
C ARG A 14 -5.57 2.46 4.61
N PRO A 15 -5.37 3.64 5.22
CA PRO A 15 -5.81 3.88 6.59
C PRO A 15 -7.33 3.84 6.72
N TYR A 16 -8.07 4.31 5.69
CA TYR A 16 -9.52 4.23 5.67
C TYR A 16 -10.00 2.76 5.67
N LEU A 17 -9.47 1.94 4.76
CA LEU A 17 -9.90 0.55 4.63
C LEU A 17 -9.49 -0.30 5.84
N ASP A 18 -8.26 -0.16 6.33
CA ASP A 18 -7.80 -0.90 7.53
C ASP A 18 -8.67 -0.58 8.75
N ASN A 19 -8.98 0.71 8.95
CA ASN A 19 -9.86 1.11 10.05
C ASN A 19 -11.29 0.56 9.90
N TRP A 20 -11.84 0.56 8.68
CA TRP A 20 -13.16 -0.02 8.43
C TRP A 20 -13.19 -1.54 8.67
N LEU A 21 -12.18 -2.28 8.22
CA LEU A 21 -12.07 -3.73 8.44
C LEU A 21 -11.99 -4.06 9.93
N ARG A 22 -11.17 -3.30 10.68
CA ARG A 22 -11.03 -3.46 12.14
C ARG A 22 -12.33 -3.15 12.87
N TRP A 23 -13.02 -2.08 12.47
CA TRP A 23 -14.35 -1.75 13.00
C TRP A 23 -15.36 -2.87 12.73
N ALA A 24 -15.32 -3.49 11.56
CA ALA A 24 -16.16 -4.64 11.20
C ALA A 24 -15.77 -5.95 11.91
N GLY A 25 -14.74 -5.94 12.77
CA GLY A 25 -14.29 -7.09 13.56
C GLY A 25 -13.21 -7.96 12.90
N ILE A 26 -12.75 -7.60 11.69
CA ILE A 26 -11.64 -8.28 11.01
C ILE A 26 -10.33 -7.72 11.57
N LYS A 27 -9.64 -8.52 12.39
CA LYS A 27 -8.45 -8.07 13.13
C LYS A 27 -7.13 -8.50 12.50
N ASP A 28 -7.16 -9.66 11.84
CA ASP A 28 -6.02 -10.21 11.13
C ASP A 28 -6.03 -9.69 9.68
N VAL A 29 -5.24 -8.64 9.45
CA VAL A 29 -5.16 -7.93 8.17
C VAL A 29 -3.70 -7.72 7.87
N THR A 30 -3.24 -8.31 6.77
CA THR A 30 -1.90 -8.06 6.21
C THR A 30 -2.03 -7.28 4.90
N GLY A 31 -1.50 -6.06 4.87
CA GLY A 31 -1.57 -5.17 3.72
C GLY A 31 -0.26 -5.12 2.93
N ILE A 32 -0.33 -5.32 1.63
CA ILE A 32 0.79 -5.18 0.68
C ILE A 32 0.45 -4.06 -0.29
N GLN A 33 1.38 -3.15 -0.52
CA GLN A 33 1.13 -1.93 -1.28
C GLN A 33 2.07 -1.79 -2.46
N PHE A 34 1.49 -1.49 -3.62
CA PHE A 34 2.20 -1.11 -4.83
C PHE A 34 1.53 0.14 -5.43
N ARG A 35 2.26 1.27 -5.50
CA ARG A 35 1.74 2.57 -5.95
C ARG A 35 2.56 3.14 -7.13
N PRO A 36 2.47 2.54 -8.33
CA PRO A 36 3.25 2.96 -9.50
C PRO A 36 2.85 4.33 -10.07
N ASN A 37 1.72 4.86 -9.62
CA ASN A 37 1.17 6.15 -10.01
C ASN A 37 1.70 7.32 -9.15
N LEU A 38 2.41 7.04 -8.05
CA LEU A 38 3.38 8.00 -7.54
C LEU A 38 4.56 8.03 -8.50
N VAL A 39 5.15 9.21 -8.73
CA VAL A 39 6.32 9.38 -9.59
C VAL A 39 7.48 8.54 -9.03
N THR A 40 7.58 7.28 -9.47
CA THR A 40 8.62 6.32 -9.09
C THR A 40 9.48 6.00 -10.31
N ALA A 41 10.79 6.00 -10.12
CA ALA A 41 11.73 5.57 -11.15
C ALA A 41 11.80 4.03 -11.26
N THR A 42 11.29 3.30 -10.26
CA THR A 42 11.54 1.86 -10.05
C THR A 42 10.27 1.01 -10.12
N GLY A 43 9.20 1.50 -10.77
CA GLY A 43 7.87 0.86 -10.70
C GLY A 43 7.80 -0.63 -11.12
N ALA A 44 8.70 -1.11 -11.99
CA ALA A 44 8.76 -2.55 -12.31
C ALA A 44 9.38 -3.40 -11.19
N GLU A 45 10.44 -2.89 -10.56
CA GLU A 45 11.13 -3.53 -9.43
C GLU A 45 10.24 -3.48 -8.17
N ASP A 46 9.57 -2.35 -7.96
CA ASP A 46 8.58 -2.17 -6.88
C ASP A 46 7.44 -3.20 -7.02
N ARG A 47 7.00 -3.48 -8.25
CA ARG A 47 5.96 -4.50 -8.52
C ARG A 47 6.46 -5.90 -8.20
N ALA A 48 7.67 -6.25 -8.63
CA ALA A 48 8.27 -7.55 -8.36
C ALA A 48 8.41 -7.78 -6.85
N THR A 49 8.91 -6.76 -6.14
CA THR A 49 9.03 -6.76 -4.67
C THR A 49 7.69 -6.98 -4.00
N ALA A 50 6.62 -6.29 -4.43
CA ALA A 50 5.29 -6.47 -3.88
C ALA A 50 4.74 -7.90 -4.10
N HIS A 51 5.02 -8.51 -5.25
CA HIS A 51 4.66 -9.91 -5.48
C HIS A 51 5.45 -10.88 -4.59
N ASP A 52 6.74 -10.66 -4.39
CA ASP A 52 7.56 -11.52 -3.54
C ASP A 52 7.15 -11.40 -2.07
N GLN A 53 6.81 -10.20 -1.60
CA GLN A 53 6.17 -10.00 -0.29
C GLN A 53 4.86 -10.77 -0.18
N ALA A 54 4.01 -10.75 -1.21
CA ALA A 54 2.74 -11.50 -1.21
C ALA A 54 2.95 -13.00 -1.11
N ARG A 55 3.92 -13.53 -1.84
CA ARG A 55 4.30 -14.95 -1.76
C ARG A 55 4.82 -15.31 -0.39
N ASP A 56 5.59 -14.43 0.26
CA ASP A 56 6.16 -14.71 1.57
C ASP A 56 5.09 -14.71 2.67
N VAL A 57 4.21 -13.71 2.67
CA VAL A 57 3.06 -13.65 3.57
C VAL A 57 2.17 -14.88 3.42
N ALA A 58 1.92 -15.32 2.18
CA ALA A 58 1.07 -16.47 1.90
C ALA A 58 1.60 -17.80 2.48
N LYS A 59 2.88 -17.91 2.87
CA LYS A 59 3.42 -19.11 3.52
C LYS A 59 2.93 -19.29 4.95
N ASN A 60 2.51 -18.20 5.59
CA ASN A 60 2.15 -18.15 7.01
C ASN A 60 0.67 -17.76 7.23
N PHE A 61 -0.13 -17.75 6.16
CA PHE A 61 -1.56 -17.47 6.16
C PHE A 61 -2.35 -18.77 6.23
#